data_AF-A0A957T1B8-F1
#
_entry.id   AF-A0A957T1B8-F1
#
_cell.length_a   1.000
_cell.length_b   1.000
_cell.length_c   1.000
_cell.angle_alpha   90.00
_cell.angle_beta   90.00
_cell.angle_gamma   90.00
#
_symmetry.space_group_name_H-M   'P 1'
#
loop_
_entity.id
_entity.type
_entity.pdbx_description
1 polymer ?
#
loop_
_entity_poly.entity_id
_entity_poly.type
_entity_poly.pdbx_seq_one_letter_code
_entity_poly.pdbx_strand_id
1 'polypeptide(L)'
;MARANLQITRRTFMKSALAAGGSLALAGLPAGAMAAAGEGVDLSPDWFYGGEIKQSYNCCSMCPWSCGLIATSVNGRVYKVDGNPADPKSRGM
;
A
#
# COMPACT_ATOMS: atom_id res chain seq x y z
N MET A 1 13.69 -22.08 -37.03
CA MET A 1 13.22 -21.95 -35.63
C MET A 1 12.36 -20.71 -35.52
N ALA A 2 11.04 -20.87 -35.35
CA ALA A 2 10.13 -19.74 -35.24
C ALA A 2 10.38 -19.00 -33.91
N ARG A 3 10.73 -17.72 -33.97
CA ARG A 3 10.79 -16.86 -32.79
C ARG A 3 9.36 -16.43 -32.45
N ALA A 4 8.86 -16.84 -31.29
CA ALA A 4 7.60 -16.32 -30.78
C ALA A 4 7.78 -14.83 -30.44
N ASN A 5 7.06 -13.95 -31.14
CA ASN A 5 7.02 -12.52 -30.83
C ASN A 5 6.03 -12.30 -29.68
N LEU A 6 6.50 -12.40 -28.42
CA LEU A 6 5.66 -12.07 -27.26
C LEU A 6 5.63 -10.55 -27.09
N GLN A 7 4.56 -9.92 -27.57
CA GLN A 7 4.20 -8.56 -27.20
C GLN A 7 3.78 -8.53 -25.72
N ILE A 8 4.74 -8.35 -24.82
CA ILE A 8 4.50 -8.26 -23.37
C ILE A 8 3.99 -6.86 -23.06
N THR A 9 2.68 -6.75 -22.80
CA THR A 9 2.03 -5.53 -22.29
C THR A 9 1.61 -5.78 -20.83
N ARG A 10 1.38 -4.71 -20.06
CA ARG A 10 0.87 -4.83 -18.67
C ARG A 10 -0.35 -5.75 -18.57
N ARG A 11 -1.25 -5.69 -19.56
CA ARG A 11 -2.46 -6.53 -19.63
C ARG A 11 -2.14 -7.99 -19.98
N THR A 12 -1.27 -8.27 -20.94
CA THR A 12 -0.88 -9.65 -21.28
C THR A 12 -0.09 -10.30 -20.15
N PHE A 13 0.75 -9.53 -19.44
CA PHE A 13 1.46 -9.98 -18.25
C PHE A 13 0.51 -10.36 -17.12
N MET A 14 -0.47 -9.51 -16.79
CA MET A 14 -1.47 -9.82 -15.76
C MET A 14 -2.32 -11.05 -16.14
N LYS A 15 -2.68 -11.20 -17.42
CA LYS A 15 -3.41 -12.38 -17.91
C LYS A 15 -2.60 -13.67 -17.81
N SER A 16 -1.31 -13.63 -18.16
CA SER A 16 -0.44 -14.80 -18.02
C SER A 16 -0.18 -15.15 -16.56
N ALA A 17 -0.01 -14.15 -15.69
CA ALA A 17 0.15 -14.37 -14.25
C ALA A 17 -1.10 -15.00 -13.63
N LEU A 18 -2.30 -14.53 -14.00
CA LEU A 18 -3.56 -15.12 -13.55
C LEU A 18 -3.75 -16.54 -14.08
N ALA A 19 -3.39 -16.82 -15.34
CA ALA A 19 -3.48 -18.15 -15.91
C ALA A 19 -2.51 -19.15 -15.24
N ALA A 20 -1.27 -18.71 -14.94
CA ALA A 20 -0.27 -19.51 -14.24
C ALA A 20 -0.59 -19.67 -12.74
N GLY A 21 -1.15 -18.65 -12.10
CA GLY A 21 -1.59 -18.72 -10.70
C GLY A 21 -2.86 -19.57 -10.52
N GLY A 22 -3.80 -19.48 -11.47
CA GLY A 22 -5.04 -20.25 -11.46
C GLY A 22 -4.81 -21.74 -11.73
N SER A 23 -3.82 -22.10 -12.55
CA SER A 23 -3.47 -23.51 -12.78
C SER A 23 -2.89 -24.18 -11.52
N LEU A 24 -2.23 -23.44 -10.63
CA LEU A 24 -1.77 -23.96 -9.34
C LEU A 24 -2.93 -24.29 -8.39
N ALA A 25 -4.05 -23.54 -8.46
CA ALA A 25 -5.26 -23.83 -7.68
C ALA A 25 -6.01 -25.06 -8.20
N LEU A 26 -6.02 -25.30 -9.51
CA LEU A 26 -6.63 -26.47 -10.14
C LEU A 26 -5.79 -27.75 -10.00
N ALA A 27 -4.48 -27.62 -9.81
CA ALA A 27 -3.56 -28.75 -9.63
C ALA A 27 -3.55 -29.34 -8.19
N GLY A 28 -4.41 -28.85 -7.29
CA GLY A 28 -4.55 -29.39 -5.94
C GLY A 28 -3.30 -29.22 -5.07
N LEU A 29 -2.46 -28.20 -5.35
CA LEU A 29 -1.35 -27.88 -4.44
C LEU A 29 -1.91 -27.61 -3.04
N PRO A 30 -1.33 -28.20 -1.99
CA PRO A 30 -1.82 -28.01 -0.64
C PRO A 30 -1.80 -26.51 -0.30
N ALA A 31 -2.85 -26.04 0.36
CA ALA A 31 -3.03 -24.65 0.80
C ALA A 31 -1.82 -24.07 1.57
N GLY A 32 -0.90 -24.91 2.05
CA GLY A 32 0.37 -24.53 2.65
C GLY A 32 1.41 -23.93 1.69
N ALA A 33 1.28 -24.05 0.37
CA ALA A 33 2.21 -23.40 -0.58
C ALA A 33 2.07 -21.85 -0.59
N MET A 34 0.95 -21.31 -0.09
CA MET A 34 0.77 -19.86 0.12
C MET A 34 1.17 -19.40 1.53
N ALA A 35 1.52 -20.32 2.44
CA ALA A 35 1.90 -19.97 3.81
C ALA A 35 3.24 -19.21 3.88
N ALA A 36 4.10 -19.35 2.85
CA ALA A 36 5.35 -18.61 2.77
C ALA A 36 5.19 -17.09 2.53
N ALA A 37 3.97 -16.61 2.27
CA ALA A 37 3.69 -15.17 2.15
C ALA A 37 3.45 -14.48 3.51
N GLY A 38 3.36 -15.24 4.62
CA GLY A 38 2.96 -14.73 5.93
C GLY A 38 4.03 -14.76 7.01
N GLU A 39 5.27 -15.16 6.70
CA GLU A 39 6.33 -15.22 7.71
C GLU A 39 6.91 -13.81 7.93
N GLY A 40 6.51 -13.16 9.03
CA GLY A 40 7.29 -12.09 9.64
C GLY A 40 6.90 -10.64 9.30
N VAL A 41 5.60 -10.29 9.36
CA VAL A 41 5.28 -8.87 9.60
C VAL A 41 5.63 -8.59 11.06
N ASP A 42 6.76 -7.91 11.27
CA ASP A 42 7.10 -7.35 12.56
C ASP A 42 6.02 -6.31 12.93
N LEU A 43 5.19 -6.67 13.92
CA LEU A 43 4.15 -5.80 14.47
C LEU A 43 4.70 -4.86 15.55
N SER A 44 6.02 -4.87 15.77
CA SER A 44 6.64 -3.85 16.61
C SER A 44 6.24 -2.49 16.07
N PRO A 45 5.85 -1.54 16.94
CA PRO A 45 5.57 -0.18 16.50
C PRO A 45 6.81 0.31 15.74
N ASP A 46 6.60 0.89 14.56
CA ASP A 46 7.70 1.44 13.76
C ASP A 46 8.62 2.27 14.67
N TRP A 47 9.93 2.21 14.42
CA TRP A 47 10.96 2.87 15.23
C TRP A 47 10.68 4.35 15.54
N PHE A 48 9.85 5.02 14.73
CA PHE A 48 9.47 6.41 14.92
C PHE A 48 8.31 6.63 15.90
N TYR A 49 7.58 5.61 16.37
CA TYR A 49 6.52 5.74 17.39
C TYR A 49 7.04 5.74 18.84
N GLY A 50 8.35 5.64 19.06
CA GLY A 50 8.95 5.60 20.40
C GLY A 50 9.03 6.95 21.14
N GLY A 51 8.49 8.03 20.57
CA GLY A 51 8.56 9.38 21.14
C GLY A 51 7.21 10.01 21.44
N GLU A 52 7.21 11.30 21.79
CA GLU A 52 5.97 12.04 22.05
C GLU A 52 5.18 12.23 20.76
N ILE A 53 4.01 11.60 20.67
CA ILE A 53 3.10 11.68 19.51
C ILE A 53 2.19 12.89 19.66
N LYS A 54 2.22 13.80 18.69
CA LYS A 54 1.36 14.98 18.62
C LYS A 54 0.62 15.03 17.29
N GLN A 55 -0.69 15.20 17.33
CA GLN A 55 -1.52 15.43 16.15
C GLN A 55 -1.87 16.90 16.02
N SER A 56 -1.65 17.48 14.84
CA SER A 56 -2.01 18.86 14.52
C SER A 56 -2.87 18.92 13.25
N TYR A 57 -3.79 19.88 13.22
CA TYR A 57 -4.60 20.16 12.04
C TYR A 57 -3.84 21.11 11.11
N ASN A 58 -3.75 20.76 9.83
CA ASN A 58 -3.08 21.57 8.82
C ASN A 58 -3.79 21.42 7.46
N CYS A 59 -3.32 22.16 6.45
CA CYS A 59 -3.77 22.03 5.06
C CYS A 59 -2.62 21.62 4.14
N CYS A 60 -2.90 20.77 3.15
CA CYS A 60 -1.93 20.34 2.14
C CYS A 60 -1.70 21.44 1.11
N SER A 61 -0.47 21.95 0.98
CA SER A 61 -0.13 22.96 -0.04
C SER A 61 0.54 22.37 -1.29
N MET A 62 0.38 21.07 -1.56
CA MET A 62 1.01 20.41 -2.72
C MET A 62 0.26 20.68 -4.04
N CYS A 63 -1.02 20.99 -3.96
CA CYS A 63 -1.84 21.39 -5.09
C CYS A 63 -2.77 22.55 -4.70
N PRO A 64 -3.36 23.28 -5.67
CA PRO A 64 -4.22 24.44 -5.39
C PRO A 64 -5.49 24.11 -4.59
N TRP A 65 -5.81 22.83 -4.42
CA TRP A 65 -7.03 22.38 -3.76
C TRP A 65 -7.01 22.61 -2.25
N SER A 66 -5.83 22.62 -1.62
CA SER A 66 -5.65 22.84 -0.18
C SER A 66 -6.55 21.97 0.70
N CYS A 67 -6.38 20.64 0.62
CA CYS A 67 -7.11 19.67 1.44
C CYS A 67 -6.76 19.81 2.92
N GLY A 68 -7.75 19.68 3.82
CA GLY A 68 -7.52 19.59 5.26
C GLY A 68 -6.96 18.23 5.66
N LEU A 69 -5.95 18.22 6.53
CA LEU A 69 -5.24 17.01 6.97
C LEU A 69 -4.88 17.07 8.45
N ILE A 70 -4.58 15.89 8.99
CA ILE A 70 -4.09 15.67 10.35
C ILE A 70 -2.64 15.20 10.22
N ALA A 71 -1.70 16.03 10.67
CA ALA A 71 -0.29 15.70 10.69
C ALA A 71 0.06 15.06 12.04
N THR A 72 0.47 13.79 12.01
CA THR A 72 1.01 13.10 13.18
C THR A 72 2.52 13.29 13.21
N SER A 73 2.97 13.95 14.26
CA SER A 73 4.38 14.25 14.51
C SER A 73 4.90 13.48 15.71
N VAL A 74 6.16 13.07 15.64
CA VAL A 74 6.89 12.49 16.77
C VAL A 74 8.17 13.27 16.98
N ASN A 75 8.40 13.75 18.20
CA ASN A 75 9.55 14.58 18.56
C ASN A 75 9.75 15.80 17.62
N GLY A 76 8.64 16.43 17.21
CA GLY A 76 8.64 17.62 16.35
C GLY A 76 8.82 17.35 14.84
N ARG A 77 8.93 16.09 14.41
CA ARG A 77 8.97 15.71 12.99
C ARG A 77 7.69 15.00 12.56
N VAL A 78 7.13 15.39 11.42
CA VAL A 78 5.94 14.74 10.85
C VAL A 78 6.35 13.41 10.21
N TYR A 79 5.69 12.32 10.63
CA TYR A 79 5.93 10.96 10.09
C TYR A 79 4.73 10.40 9.35
N LYS A 80 3.52 10.83 9.72
CA LYS A 80 2.28 10.39 9.07
C LYS A 80 1.36 11.57 8.81
N VAL A 81 0.73 11.57 7.65
CA VAL A 81 -0.25 12.56 7.23
C VAL A 81 -1.50 11.79 6.85
N ASP A 82 -2.60 12.07 7.54
CA ASP A 82 -3.92 11.49 7.26
C ASP A 82 -4.88 12.60 6.83
N GLY A 83 -5.86 12.29 5.98
CA GLY A 83 -6.93 13.22 5.65
C GLY A 83 -7.78 13.56 6.88
N ASN A 84 -8.25 14.80 6.99
CA ASN A 84 -9.20 15.16 8.03
C ASN A 84 -10.62 14.68 7.67
N PRO A 85 -11.25 13.78 8.45
CA PRO A 85 -12.62 13.31 8.16
C PRO A 85 -13.67 14.41 8.19
N ALA A 86 -13.43 15.48 8.96
CA ALA A 86 -14.33 16.62 9.08
C ALA A 86 -14.16 17.64 7.94
N ASP A 87 -13.08 17.57 7.17
CA ASP A 87 -12.85 18.47 6.05
C ASP A 87 -13.64 17.99 4.82
N PRO A 88 -14.50 18.82 4.21
CA PRO A 88 -15.32 18.41 3.07
C PRO A 88 -14.49 18.04 1.82
N LYS A 89 -13.23 18.46 1.76
CA LYS A 89 -12.34 18.19 0.63
C LYS A 89 -11.62 16.85 0.77
N SER A 90 -10.98 16.56 1.90
CA SER A 90 -10.28 15.27 2.09
C SER A 90 -11.21 14.15 2.55
N ARG A 91 -12.18 14.41 3.42
CA ARG A 91 -13.13 13.41 3.97
C ARG A 91 -12.46 12.16 4.55
N GLY A 92 -11.26 12.32 5.10
CA GLY A 92 -10.49 11.21 5.66
C GLY A 92 -9.69 10.38 4.64
N MET A 93 -9.63 10.82 3.37
CA MET A 93 -8.71 10.27 2.36
C MET A 93 -7.33 10.90 2.44
#